data_AF-V9ZBG5-F1
#
_entry.id   AF-V9ZBG5-F1
#
_cell.length_a   1.000
_cell.length_b   1.000
_cell.length_c   1.000
_cell.angle_alpha   90.00
_cell.angle_beta   90.00
_cell.angle_gamma   90.00
#
_symmetry.space_group_name_H-M   'P 1'
#
loop_
_entity.id
_entity.type
_entity.pdbx_description
1 polymer ?
#
loop_
_entity_poly.entity_id
_entity_poly.type
_entity_poly.pdbx_seq_one_letter_code
_entity_poly.pdbx_strand_id
1 'polypeptide(L)'
;MWLLAVVVMAALWSLSVQRTAARMIDDECPNLIGNRDLYEKVDWICEDCANIFRKIRMGYRCRRNCFYNEEFTWCISATENTEHKKELMQWVAILRATPERHRSFLTSIQGGAAIRPHADDGTAY
;
A
#
# COMPACT_ATOMS: atom_id res chain seq x y z
N MET A 1 36.72 -24.76 23.17
CA MET A 1 35.92 -23.69 23.84
C MET A 1 35.85 -22.41 23.02
N TRP A 2 36.95 -21.84 22.53
CA TRP A 2 36.93 -20.57 21.77
C TRP A 2 36.18 -20.63 20.44
N LEU A 3 36.31 -21.72 19.69
CA LEU A 3 35.58 -21.89 18.43
C LEU A 3 34.06 -21.87 18.63
N LEU A 4 33.57 -22.47 19.72
CA LEU A 4 32.14 -22.45 20.05
C LEU A 4 31.66 -21.03 20.40
N ALA A 5 32.47 -20.24 21.12
CA ALA A 5 32.14 -18.86 21.45
C ALA A 5 32.07 -17.96 20.21
N VAL A 6 33.01 -18.11 19.26
CA VAL A 6 33.01 -17.35 18.00
C VAL A 6 31.79 -17.71 17.14
N VAL A 7 31.45 -19.00 17.06
CA VAL A 7 30.26 -19.47 16.32
C VAL A 7 28.97 -18.95 16.96
N VAL A 8 28.85 -18.99 18.28
CA VAL A 8 27.68 -18.46 19.00
C VAL A 8 27.55 -16.96 18.81
N MET A 9 28.65 -16.20 18.91
CA MET A 9 28.65 -14.75 18.69
C MET A 9 28.25 -14.41 17.25
N ALA A 10 28.81 -15.10 16.25
CA ALA A 10 28.43 -14.90 14.86
C ALA A 10 26.94 -15.21 14.61
N ALA A 11 26.41 -16.28 15.23
CA ALA A 11 25.01 -16.65 15.11
C ALA A 11 24.07 -15.60 15.75
N LEU A 12 24.43 -15.07 16.92
CA LEU A 12 23.66 -14.04 17.62
C LEU A 12 23.62 -12.71 16.84
N TRP A 13 24.71 -12.34 16.18
CA TRP A 13 24.79 -11.15 15.33
C TRP A 13 23.95 -11.33 14.06
N SER A 14 24.03 -12.51 13.45
CA SER A 14 23.25 -12.87 12.25
C SER A 14 21.74 -12.83 12.51
N LEU A 15 21.31 -13.31 13.68
CA LEU A 15 19.89 -13.37 14.09
C LEU A 15 19.28 -11.98 14.34
N SER A 16 20.12 -11.00 14.68
CA SER A 16 19.72 -9.62 14.94
C SER A 16 19.42 -8.85 13.64
N VAL A 17 20.20 -9.12 12.59
CA VAL A 17 20.09 -8.46 11.27
C VAL A 17 18.84 -8.89 10.50
N GLN A 18 18.37 -10.13 10.69
CA GLN A 18 17.23 -10.66 9.93
C GLN A 18 15.85 -10.14 10.39
N ARG A 19 15.71 -9.55 11.59
CA ARG A 19 14.39 -9.15 12.14
C ARG A 19 13.86 -7.82 11.60
N THR A 20 14.68 -7.02 10.93
CA THR A 20 14.34 -5.64 10.53
C THR A 20 13.89 -5.47 9.08
N ALA A 21 14.05 -6.47 8.21
CA ALA A 21 13.74 -6.32 6.77
C ALA A 21 12.27 -6.62 6.39
N ALA A 22 11.54 -7.41 7.19
CA ALA A 22 10.24 -7.95 6.80
C ALA A 22 9.04 -6.99 7.02
N ARG A 23 9.28 -5.71 7.38
CA ARG A 23 8.22 -4.76 7.75
C ARG A 23 8.18 -3.49 6.89
N MET A 24 9.03 -3.40 5.86
CA MET A 24 9.13 -2.22 5.00
C MET A 24 8.78 -2.54 3.54
N ILE A 25 7.74 -3.35 3.34
CA ILE A 25 7.05 -3.36 2.05
C ILE A 25 5.72 -2.69 2.34
N ASP A 26 5.78 -1.36 2.44
CA ASP A 26 4.60 -0.52 2.35
C ASP A 26 4.24 -0.45 0.87
N ASP A 27 3.72 -1.58 0.35
CA ASP A 27 3.06 -1.57 -0.95
C ASP A 27 1.81 -0.71 -0.75
N GLU A 28 1.91 0.57 -1.09
CA GLU A 28 0.81 1.53 -1.03
C GLU A 28 -0.44 1.00 -1.77
N CYS A 29 -0.27 0.03 -2.68
CA CYS A 29 -1.32 -0.83 -3.25
C CYS A 29 -0.86 -2.30 -3.32
N PRO A 30 -1.46 -3.23 -2.55
CA PRO A 30 -0.99 -4.62 -2.47
C PRO A 30 -1.15 -5.44 -3.77
N ASN A 31 -1.99 -5.00 -4.73
CA ASN A 31 -2.19 -5.68 -6.02
C ASN A 31 -1.55 -4.93 -7.20
N LEU A 32 -0.61 -4.02 -6.94
CA LEU A 32 0.00 -3.17 -7.97
C LEU A 32 0.78 -3.97 -9.01
N ILE A 33 1.56 -4.96 -8.57
CA ILE A 33 2.46 -5.76 -9.42
C ILE A 33 1.68 -6.48 -10.54
N GLY A 34 0.44 -6.90 -10.26
CA GLY A 34 -0.42 -7.60 -11.23
C GLY A 34 -1.29 -6.68 -12.09
N ASN A 35 -1.47 -5.41 -11.71
CA ASN A 35 -2.42 -4.49 -12.36
C ASN A 35 -1.81 -3.10 -12.56
N ARG A 36 -0.58 -3.05 -13.06
CA ARG A 36 0.15 -1.80 -13.27
C ARG A 36 -0.57 -0.88 -14.27
N ASP A 37 -1.25 -1.45 -15.26
CA ASP A 37 -2.05 -0.73 -16.24
C ASP A 37 -3.27 -0.04 -15.61
N LEU A 38 -3.89 -0.66 -14.60
CA LEU A 38 -4.99 -0.03 -13.87
C LEU A 38 -4.47 1.12 -13.02
N TYR A 39 -3.34 0.92 -12.35
CA TYR A 39 -2.69 1.96 -11.53
C TYR A 39 -2.36 3.20 -12.36
N GLU A 40 -1.76 3.03 -13.53
CA GLU A 40 -1.39 4.15 -14.41
C GLU A 40 -2.61 4.98 -14.85
N LYS A 41 -3.75 4.31 -15.13
CA LYS A 41 -5.00 5.00 -15.49
C LYS A 41 -5.54 5.86 -14.35
N VAL A 42 -5.56 5.35 -13.12
CA VAL A 42 -6.04 6.14 -11.97
C VAL A 42 -5.02 7.19 -11.52
N ASP A 43 -3.73 6.94 -11.73
CA ASP A 43 -2.67 7.90 -11.44
C ASP A 43 -2.73 9.12 -12.36
N TRP A 44 -3.00 8.91 -13.65
CA TRP A 44 -3.15 10.01 -14.61
C TRP A 44 -4.28 10.97 -14.22
N ILE A 45 -5.39 10.47 -13.65
CA ILE A 45 -6.46 11.33 -13.12
C ILE A 45 -5.95 12.22 -11.98
N CYS A 46 -5.09 11.68 -11.10
CA CYS A 46 -4.49 12.46 -10.03
C CYS A 46 -3.55 13.55 -10.57
N GLU A 47 -2.82 13.29 -11.65
CA GLU A 47 -1.96 14.27 -12.30
C GLU A 47 -2.76 15.39 -12.98
N ASP A 48 -3.78 15.03 -13.76
CA ASP A 48 -4.67 16.00 -14.41
C ASP A 48 -5.39 16.88 -13.38
N CYS A 49 -5.87 16.27 -12.30
CA CYS A 49 -6.47 16.98 -11.18
C CYS A 49 -5.49 17.96 -10.50
N ALA A 50 -4.24 17.54 -10.27
CA ALA A 50 -3.21 18.41 -9.71
C ALA A 50 -2.91 19.61 -10.61
N ASN A 51 -3.00 19.41 -11.94
CA ASN A 51 -2.84 20.48 -12.93
C ASN A 51 -4.04 21.44 -12.92
N ILE A 52 -5.28 20.93 -12.87
CA ILE A 52 -6.51 21.75 -12.79
C ILE A 52 -6.47 22.67 -11.56
N PHE A 53 -6.16 22.11 -10.38
CA PHE A 53 -6.08 22.89 -9.15
C PHE A 53 -4.77 23.69 -9.00
N ARG A 54 -3.80 23.48 -9.90
CA ARG A 54 -2.45 24.07 -9.86
C ARG A 54 -1.75 23.82 -8.51
N LYS A 55 -1.98 22.65 -7.91
CA LYS A 55 -1.47 22.26 -6.58
C LYS A 55 -0.83 20.88 -6.65
N ILE A 56 0.49 20.83 -6.64
CA ILE A 56 1.28 19.58 -6.68
C ILE A 56 0.91 18.63 -5.52
N ARG A 57 0.60 19.19 -4.33
CA ARG A 57 0.19 18.40 -3.17
C ARG A 57 -1.11 17.61 -3.38
N MET A 58 -1.97 18.02 -4.32
CA MET A 58 -3.20 17.28 -4.66
C MET A 58 -2.86 15.92 -5.27
N GLY A 59 -1.88 15.85 -6.19
CA GLY A 59 -1.48 14.58 -6.79
C GLY A 59 -0.96 13.57 -5.77
N TYR A 60 -0.14 14.04 -4.81
CA TYR A 60 0.32 13.19 -3.69
C TYR A 60 -0.86 12.69 -2.84
N ARG A 61 -1.77 13.59 -2.43
CA ARG A 61 -2.90 13.22 -1.57
C ARG A 61 -3.90 12.32 -2.25
N CYS A 62 -4.09 12.49 -3.56
CA CYS A 62 -4.94 11.67 -4.41
C CYS A 62 -4.46 10.21 -4.48
N ARG A 63 -3.14 9.97 -4.54
CA ARG A 63 -2.54 8.62 -4.53
C ARG A 63 -2.56 7.91 -3.17
N ARG A 64 -2.77 8.64 -2.07
CA ARG A 64 -2.70 8.06 -0.71
C ARG A 64 -3.71 6.94 -0.50
N ASN A 65 -3.33 5.98 0.33
CA ASN A 65 -4.19 4.86 0.74
C ASN A 65 -4.74 4.07 -0.48
N CYS A 66 -3.89 3.84 -1.49
CA CYS A 66 -4.27 3.23 -2.75
C CYS A 66 -5.49 3.90 -3.41
N PHE A 67 -5.47 5.23 -3.57
CA PHE A 67 -6.60 6.01 -4.13
C PHE A 67 -7.93 5.93 -3.33
N TYR A 68 -7.93 5.31 -2.14
CA TYR A 68 -9.09 5.25 -1.26
C TYR A 68 -9.12 6.47 -0.34
N ASN A 69 -9.48 7.60 -0.91
CA ASN A 69 -9.63 8.86 -0.21
C ASN A 69 -10.69 9.72 -0.92
N GLU A 70 -11.18 10.75 -0.21
CA GLU A 70 -12.13 11.69 -0.77
C GLU A 70 -11.53 12.55 -1.89
N GLU A 71 -10.22 12.87 -1.84
CA GLU A 71 -9.56 13.68 -2.86
C GLU A 71 -9.60 13.02 -4.25
N PHE A 72 -9.45 11.69 -4.33
CA PHE A 72 -9.61 10.94 -5.58
C PHE A 72 -11.03 11.09 -6.15
N THR A 73 -12.05 11.06 -5.28
CA THR A 73 -13.44 11.26 -5.69
C THR A 73 -13.67 12.67 -6.23
N TRP A 74 -13.05 13.67 -5.60
CA TRP A 74 -13.12 15.06 -6.05
C TRP A 74 -12.37 15.25 -7.36
N CYS A 75 -11.24 14.57 -7.54
CA CYS A 75 -10.47 14.59 -8.78
C CYS A 75 -11.24 14.01 -9.95
N ILE A 76 -11.94 12.87 -9.77
CA ILE A 76 -12.83 12.32 -10.81
C ILE A 76 -13.90 13.33 -11.23
N SER A 77 -14.47 14.06 -10.27
CA SER A 77 -15.45 15.10 -10.55
C SER A 77 -14.84 16.33 -11.24
N ALA A 78 -13.60 16.70 -10.89
CA ALA A 78 -12.90 17.84 -11.47
C ALA A 78 -12.43 17.60 -12.90
N THR A 79 -12.05 16.37 -13.25
CA THR A 79 -11.60 15.98 -14.60
C THR A 79 -12.75 15.60 -15.53
N GLU A 80 -14.01 15.90 -15.16
CA GLU A 80 -15.22 15.55 -15.91
C GLU A 80 -15.41 14.04 -16.19
N ASN A 81 -14.68 13.16 -15.49
CA ASN A 81 -14.76 11.70 -15.63
C ASN A 81 -15.91 11.08 -14.83
N THR A 82 -16.99 11.83 -14.58
CA THR A 82 -18.08 11.40 -13.70
C THR A 82 -18.86 10.21 -14.24
N GLU A 83 -18.94 10.05 -15.56
CA GLU A 83 -19.62 8.91 -16.20
C GLU A 83 -18.88 7.59 -15.92
N HIS A 84 -17.55 7.62 -15.91
CA HIS A 84 -16.69 6.44 -15.66
C HIS A 84 -16.33 6.28 -14.18
N LYS A 85 -16.88 7.11 -13.29
CA LYS A 85 -16.58 7.07 -11.84
C LYS A 85 -16.71 5.67 -11.24
N LYS A 86 -17.74 4.93 -11.62
CA LYS A 86 -17.99 3.57 -11.09
C LYS A 86 -16.90 2.59 -11.51
N GLU A 87 -16.48 2.66 -12.76
CA GLU A 87 -15.41 1.82 -13.32
C GLU A 87 -14.07 2.14 -12.68
N LEU A 88 -13.73 3.42 -12.55
CA LEU A 88 -12.52 3.88 -11.88
C LEU A 88 -12.47 3.41 -10.41
N MET A 89 -13.57 3.54 -9.68
CA MET A 89 -13.66 3.05 -8.30
C MET A 89 -13.55 1.53 -8.21
N GLN A 90 -14.04 0.81 -9.23
CA GLN A 90 -13.88 -0.64 -9.30
C GLN A 90 -12.42 -1.03 -9.52
N TRP A 91 -11.66 -0.31 -10.36
CA TRP A 91 -10.23 -0.54 -10.53
C TRP A 91 -9.44 -0.28 -9.25
N VAL A 92 -9.78 0.79 -8.52
CA VAL A 92 -9.21 1.06 -7.19
C VAL A 92 -9.47 -0.09 -6.22
N ALA A 93 -10.67 -0.66 -6.23
CA ALA A 93 -11.00 -1.82 -5.40
C ALA A 93 -10.13 -3.06 -5.75
N ILE A 94 -9.86 -3.28 -7.04
CA ILE A 94 -8.97 -4.36 -7.50
C ILE A 94 -7.53 -4.11 -7.06
N LEU A 95 -7.03 -2.88 -7.19
CA LEU A 95 -5.67 -2.49 -6.78
C LEU A 95 -5.43 -2.67 -5.27
N ARG A 96 -6.47 -2.43 -4.47
CA ARG A 96 -6.43 -2.59 -3.01
C ARG A 96 -6.62 -4.03 -2.54
N ALA A 97 -7.20 -4.90 -3.37
CA ALA A 97 -7.42 -6.29 -2.98
C ALA A 97 -6.09 -6.98 -2.69
N THR A 98 -5.87 -7.44 -1.46
CA THR A 98 -4.65 -8.19 -1.12
C THR A 98 -4.66 -9.54 -1.86
N PRO A 99 -3.62 -9.88 -2.65
CA PRO A 99 -3.56 -11.17 -3.31
C PRO A 99 -3.36 -12.28 -2.26
N GLU A 100 -4.43 -13.03 -1.96
CA GLU A 100 -4.42 -14.19 -1.05
C GLU A 100 -3.72 -15.43 -1.64
N ARG A 101 -2.70 -15.29 -2.49
CA ARG A 101 -2.15 -16.46 -3.19
C ARG A 101 -1.22 -17.31 -2.31
N HIS A 102 -0.59 -16.79 -1.25
CA HIS A 102 0.39 -17.56 -0.45
C HIS A 102 0.40 -17.28 1.07
N ARG A 103 -0.63 -16.62 1.63
CA ARG A 103 -0.74 -16.38 3.08
C ARG A 103 -1.31 -17.58 3.86
N SER A 104 -1.44 -18.76 3.27
CA SER A 104 -1.83 -19.98 4.00
C SER A 104 -0.63 -20.75 4.56
N PHE A 105 0.57 -20.57 3.99
CA PHE A 105 1.75 -21.33 4.42
C PHE A 105 2.53 -20.64 5.55
N LEU A 106 2.56 -19.30 5.59
CA LEU A 106 3.30 -18.54 6.61
C LEU A 106 2.51 -18.33 7.91
N THR A 107 1.17 -18.41 7.88
CA THR A 107 0.33 -18.28 9.09
C THR A 107 0.22 -19.56 9.91
N SER A 108 0.63 -20.72 9.36
CA SER A 108 0.62 -22.00 10.08
C SER A 108 1.82 -22.16 11.03
N ILE A 109 2.96 -21.50 10.76
CA ILE A 109 4.16 -21.59 11.62
C ILE A 109 4.12 -20.61 12.79
N GLN A 110 3.36 -19.51 12.68
CA GLN A 110 3.30 -18.47 13.71
C GLN A 110 1.89 -18.42 14.32
N GLY A 111 1.62 -19.35 15.24
CA GLY A 111 0.58 -19.15 16.23
C GLY A 111 0.85 -17.84 16.97
N GLY A 112 0.08 -16.80 16.66
CA GLY A 112 0.31 -15.48 17.22
C GLY A 112 -0.45 -14.38 16.49
N ALA A 113 -1.67 -14.13 16.95
CA ALA A 113 -2.50 -12.96 16.74
C ALA A 113 -1.90 -11.82 15.89
N ALA A 114 -2.56 -11.52 14.77
CA ALA A 114 -2.62 -10.16 14.25
C ALA A 114 -4.03 -9.89 13.73
N ILE A 115 -4.96 -9.68 14.67
CA ILE A 115 -6.03 -8.72 14.41
C ILE A 115 -5.30 -7.40 14.21
N ARG A 116 -5.39 -6.80 13.02
CA ARG A 116 -5.24 -5.35 12.96
C ARG A 116 -6.45 -4.70 12.32
N PRO A 117 -6.91 -3.60 12.94
CA PRO A 117 -8.22 -3.03 12.69
C PRO A 117 -8.12 -2.05 11.53
N HIS A 118 -9.30 -1.74 10.99
CA HIS A 118 -9.58 -0.50 10.28
C HIS A 118 -9.09 0.67 11.16
N ALA A 119 -8.03 1.35 10.76
CA ALA A 119 -7.64 2.62 11.36
C ALA A 119 -8.32 3.72 10.54
N ASP A 120 -9.54 4.05 10.95
CA ASP A 120 -10.06 5.42 10.79
C ASP A 120 -9.14 6.35 11.59
N ASP A 121 -8.51 7.31 10.93
CA ASP A 121 -7.97 8.50 11.59
C ASP A 121 -8.65 9.71 10.97
N GLY A 122 -9.77 10.08 11.60
CA GLY A 122 -10.23 11.46 11.60
C GLY A 122 -9.41 12.24 12.62
N THR A 123 -8.52 13.09 12.13
CA THR A 123 -7.96 14.25 12.84
C THR A 123 -7.80 15.37 11.78
N ALA A 124 -8.75 16.29 11.67
CA ALA A 124 -8.84 17.52 12.47
C ALA A 124 -7.52 18.31 12.52
N TYR A 125 -7.23 19.10 11.48
CA TYR A 125 -6.90 20.53 11.53
C TYR A 125 -6.81 21.12 10.12
#